data_AF-A0A918EGI4-F1
#
_entry.id   AF-A0A918EGI4-F1
#
_cell.length_a   1.000
_cell.length_b   1.000
_cell.length_c   1.000
_cell.angle_alpha   90.00
_cell.angle_beta   90.00
_cell.angle_gamma   90.00
#
_symmetry.space_group_name_H-M   'P 1'
#
loop_
_entity.id
_entity.type
_entity.pdbx_description
1 polymer ?
#
loop_
_entity_poly.entity_id
_entity_poly.type
_entity_poly.pdbx_seq_one_letter_code
_entity_poly.pdbx_strand_id
1 'polypeptide(L)'
;MPDTAPDRAARLALAMLRDGDDCTWCRRVFSERVAPTTDHLVPKVKGGPSWLENEVAACKRCNRQRGHLSPVDWLAECERRGWHPDADRVERVLTDLDDAITERGGQRRARPYLEGQLRRLRRRVR
;
A
#
# COMPACT_ATOMS: atom_id res chain seq x y z
N MET A 1 14.20 15.19 22.42
CA MET A 1 12.83 14.73 22.06
C MET A 1 12.99 13.29 21.61
N PRO A 2 12.20 12.29 22.04
CA PRO A 2 12.43 10.94 21.56
C PRO A 2 12.05 10.92 20.07
N ASP A 3 13.09 10.87 19.25
CA ASP A 3 13.08 10.80 17.78
C ASP A 3 12.75 9.36 17.35
N THR A 4 11.68 8.82 17.93
CA THR A 4 11.24 7.45 17.67
C THR A 4 10.30 7.47 16.48
N ALA A 5 10.71 6.78 15.41
CA ALA A 5 9.87 6.53 14.25
C ALA A 5 8.46 6.10 14.69
N PRO A 6 7.39 6.60 14.03
CA PRO A 6 6.02 6.34 14.45
C PRO A 6 5.76 4.84 14.50
N ASP A 7 5.05 4.39 15.52
CA ASP A 7 4.64 3.00 15.63
C ASP A 7 3.62 2.61 14.52
N ARG A 8 3.22 1.33 14.49
CA ARG A 8 2.29 0.83 13.47
C ARG A 8 0.92 1.52 13.51
N ALA A 9 0.42 1.85 14.70
CA ALA A 9 -0.88 2.49 14.85
C ALA A 9 -0.83 3.93 14.38
N ALA A 10 0.21 4.67 14.76
CA ALA A 10 0.48 6.02 14.29
C ALA A 10 0.62 6.08 12.77
N ARG A 11 1.36 5.15 12.14
CA ARG A 11 1.45 5.10 10.67
C ARG A 11 0.13 4.77 9.98
N LEU A 12 -0.71 3.92 10.56
CA LEU A 12 -2.04 3.66 10.01
C LEU A 12 -2.90 4.93 10.04
N ALA A 13 -2.87 5.68 11.15
CA ALA A 13 -3.58 6.95 11.25
C ALA A 13 -3.07 7.96 10.22
N LEU A 14 -1.75 8.07 10.03
CA LEU A 14 -1.14 8.92 9.01
C LEU A 14 -1.53 8.48 7.59
N ALA A 15 -1.58 7.18 7.31
CA ALA A 15 -2.03 6.67 6.01
C ALA A 15 -3.49 7.03 5.74
N MET A 16 -4.37 6.95 6.76
CA MET A 16 -5.77 7.38 6.63
C MET A 16 -5.91 8.90 6.44
N LEU A 17 -5.08 9.70 7.10
CA LEU A 17 -5.04 11.15 6.88
C LEU A 17 -4.59 11.51 5.46
N ARG A 18 -3.62 10.76 4.92
CA ARG A 18 -3.11 10.95 3.54
C ARG A 18 -4.11 10.49 2.48
N ASP A 19 -4.73 9.33 2.69
CA ASP A 19 -5.45 8.60 1.64
C ASP A 19 -6.98 8.67 1.76
N GLY A 20 -7.50 9.13 2.89
CA GLY A 20 -8.92 9.12 3.22
C GLY A 20 -9.34 7.94 4.12
N ASP A 21 -10.60 7.96 4.50
CA ASP A 21 -11.21 7.09 5.51
C ASP A 21 -11.84 5.82 4.91
N ASP A 22 -11.33 5.34 3.78
CA ASP A 22 -11.89 4.19 3.09
C ASP A 22 -10.84 3.18 2.59
N CYS A 23 -11.28 1.93 2.42
CA CYS A 23 -10.42 0.83 2.02
C CYS A 23 -9.88 1.03 0.60
N THR A 24 -8.55 1.07 0.47
CA THR A 24 -7.84 1.15 -0.83
C THR A 24 -8.36 0.16 -1.87
N TRP A 25 -8.77 -1.04 -1.45
CA TRP A 25 -9.11 -2.13 -2.36
C TRP A 25 -10.61 -2.23 -2.70
N CYS A 26 -11.49 -2.11 -1.71
CA CYS A 26 -12.93 -2.31 -1.92
C CYS A 26 -13.76 -1.04 -1.76
N ARG A 27 -13.11 0.10 -1.50
CA ARG A 27 -13.72 1.44 -1.33
C ARG A 27 -14.79 1.55 -0.25
N ARG A 28 -14.87 0.56 0.65
CA ARG A 28 -15.76 0.65 1.82
C ARG A 28 -15.15 1.61 2.83
N VAL A 29 -15.94 2.61 3.23
CA VAL A 29 -15.62 3.54 4.31
C VAL A 29 -15.39 2.76 5.61
N PHE A 30 -14.35 3.14 6.33
CA PHE A 30 -14.00 2.54 7.60
C PHE A 30 -15.03 2.91 8.67
N SER A 31 -15.31 1.95 9.55
CA SER A 31 -16.27 2.09 10.64
C SER A 31 -15.98 1.00 11.67
N GLU A 32 -16.76 0.94 12.75
CA GLU A 32 -16.67 -0.15 13.73
C GLU A 32 -16.80 -1.55 13.08
N ARG A 33 -17.65 -1.66 12.05
CA ARG A 33 -17.85 -2.92 11.30
C ARG A 33 -16.79 -3.15 10.21
N VAL A 34 -16.12 -2.10 9.76
CA VAL A 34 -15.10 -2.14 8.72
C VAL A 34 -13.81 -1.57 9.29
N ALA A 35 -13.18 -2.32 10.19
CA ALA A 35 -11.95 -1.87 10.85
C ALA A 35 -10.79 -1.73 9.85
N PRO A 36 -10.07 -0.59 9.85
CA PRO A 36 -8.88 -0.39 9.04
C PRO A 36 -7.72 -1.22 9.58
N THR A 37 -6.82 -1.60 8.67
CA THR A 37 -5.57 -2.27 8.96
C THR A 37 -4.48 -1.76 8.02
N THR A 38 -3.23 -1.83 8.44
CA THR A 38 -2.09 -1.48 7.60
C THR A 38 -1.76 -2.62 6.64
N ASP A 39 -1.76 -2.31 5.35
CA ASP A 39 -1.34 -3.20 4.25
C ASP A 39 -0.05 -2.67 3.60
N HIS A 40 0.94 -3.53 3.37
CA HIS A 40 2.24 -3.14 2.81
C HIS A 40 2.27 -3.43 1.32
N LEU A 41 2.33 -2.41 0.45
CA LEU A 41 2.26 -2.63 -0.99
C LEU A 41 3.42 -3.50 -1.51
N VAL A 42 4.65 -3.24 -1.05
CA VAL A 42 5.78 -4.16 -1.17
C VAL A 42 5.83 -5.08 0.05
N PRO A 43 5.58 -6.39 -0.09
CA PRO A 43 5.60 -7.31 1.05
C PRO A 43 6.97 -7.40 1.72
N LYS A 44 6.98 -7.62 3.04
CA LYS A 44 8.23 -7.81 3.82
C LYS A 44 9.12 -8.94 3.29
N VAL A 45 8.51 -10.03 2.80
CA VAL A 45 9.24 -11.15 2.17
C VAL A 45 9.98 -10.75 0.88
N LYS A 46 9.61 -9.62 0.27
CA LYS A 46 10.31 -9.00 -0.87
C LYS A 46 11.25 -7.86 -0.43
N GLY A 47 11.45 -7.67 0.87
CA GLY A 47 12.29 -6.62 1.43
C GLY A 47 11.60 -5.28 1.64
N GLY A 48 10.26 -5.20 1.52
CA GLY A 48 9.53 -3.95 1.71
C GLY A 48 9.62 -3.42 3.14
N PRO A 49 9.93 -2.12 3.33
CA PRO A 49 10.07 -1.54 4.66
C PRO A 49 8.71 -1.27 5.32
N SER A 50 8.69 -1.17 6.64
CA SER A 50 7.52 -0.68 7.40
C SER A 50 7.58 0.85 7.51
N TRP A 51 7.45 1.50 6.34
CA TRP A 51 7.43 2.95 6.19
C TRP A 51 6.05 3.41 5.76
N LEU A 52 5.69 4.66 6.08
CA LEU A 52 4.41 5.22 5.65
C LEU A 52 4.28 5.20 4.12
N GLU A 53 5.37 5.41 3.40
CA GLU A 53 5.46 5.36 1.94
C GLU A 53 5.26 3.95 1.37
N ASN A 54 5.26 2.89 2.18
CA ASN A 54 4.93 1.52 1.73
C ASN A 54 3.59 1.02 2.27
N GLU A 55 2.89 1.81 3.08
CA GLU A 55 1.72 1.38 3.85
C GLU A 55 0.45 2.10 3.36
N VAL A 56 -0.62 1.35 3.15
CA VAL A 56 -1.97 1.87 2.85
C VAL A 56 -2.99 1.33 3.84
N ALA A 57 -4.11 2.04 3.98
CA ALA A 57 -5.25 1.57 4.77
C ALA A 57 -6.09 0.57 3.97
N ALA A 58 -6.33 -0.61 4.55
CA ALA A 58 -7.16 -1.66 3.98
C ALA A 58 -8.03 -2.31 5.06
N CYS A 59 -9.26 -2.72 4.73
CA CYS A 59 -10.08 -3.49 5.67
C CYS A 59 -9.51 -4.89 5.89
N LYS A 60 -9.80 -5.50 7.05
CA LYS A 60 -9.33 -6.85 7.41
C LYS A 60 -9.56 -7.90 6.32
N ARG A 61 -10.73 -7.86 5.66
CA ARG A 61 -11.10 -8.80 4.59
C ARG A 61 -10.15 -8.68 3.39
N CYS A 62 -9.98 -7.48 2.86
CA CYS A 62 -9.15 -7.26 1.68
C CYS A 62 -7.68 -7.52 1.97
N ASN A 63 -7.18 -7.03 3.11
CA ASN A 63 -5.79 -7.27 3.52
C ASN A 63 -5.49 -8.77 3.65
N ARG A 64 -6.38 -9.54 4.29
CA ARG A 64 -6.23 -11.01 4.40
C ARG A 64 -6.26 -11.72 3.05
N GLN A 65 -7.17 -11.32 2.16
CA GLN A 65 -7.33 -11.97 0.85
C GLN A 65 -6.19 -11.64 -0.11
N ARG A 66 -5.63 -10.41 -0.04
CA ARG A 66 -4.45 -10.03 -0.81
C ARG A 66 -3.24 -10.87 -0.39
N GLY A 67 -3.01 -11.00 0.91
CA GLY A 67 -1.89 -11.77 1.46
C GLY A 67 -0.53 -11.28 0.93
N HIS A 68 0.10 -12.07 0.06
CA HIS A 68 1.39 -11.75 -0.57
C HIS A 68 1.29 -11.50 -2.08
N LEU A 69 0.05 -11.44 -2.62
CA LEU A 69 -0.17 -11.07 -4.01
C LEU A 69 0.37 -9.67 -4.28
N SER A 70 0.85 -9.44 -5.50
CA SER A 70 1.32 -8.11 -5.86
C SER A 70 0.17 -7.10 -5.86
N PRO A 71 0.43 -5.81 -5.60
CA PRO A 71 -0.59 -4.78 -5.70
C PRO A 71 -1.31 -4.82 -7.04
N VAL A 72 -0.58 -5.00 -8.15
CA VAL A 72 -1.16 -5.04 -9.50
C VAL A 72 -2.06 -6.25 -9.72
N ASP A 73 -1.64 -7.44 -9.28
CA ASP A 73 -2.47 -8.64 -9.41
C ASP A 73 -3.74 -8.51 -8.57
N TRP A 74 -3.63 -7.88 -7.40
CA TRP A 74 -4.76 -7.68 -6.52
C TRP A 74 -5.72 -6.61 -7.03
N LEU A 75 -5.23 -5.53 -7.65
CA LEU A 75 -6.07 -4.57 -8.37
C LEU A 75 -6.89 -5.30 -9.46
N ALA A 76 -6.24 -6.15 -10.25
CA ALA A 76 -6.91 -6.91 -11.30
C ALA A 76 -7.95 -7.90 -10.73
N GLU A 77 -7.65 -8.58 -9.62
CA GLU A 77 -8.61 -9.43 -8.93
C GLU A 77 -9.79 -8.63 -8.36
N CYS A 78 -9.56 -7.45 -7.79
CA CYS A 78 -10.63 -6.58 -7.30
C CYS A 78 -11.57 -6.17 -8.44
N GLU A 79 -11.04 -5.74 -9.59
CA GLU A 79 -11.85 -5.41 -10.77
C GLU A 79 -12.60 -6.63 -11.32
N ARG A 80 -11.97 -7.80 -11.37
CA ARG A 80 -12.65 -9.04 -11.77
C ARG A 80 -13.83 -9.40 -10.85
N ARG A 81 -13.82 -8.93 -9.60
CA ARG A 81 -14.94 -9.08 -8.64
C ARG A 81 -15.98 -7.96 -8.75
N GLY A 82 -15.82 -7.03 -9.69
CA GLY A 82 -16.66 -5.85 -9.84
C GLY A 82 -16.42 -4.78 -8.77
N TRP A 83 -15.25 -4.76 -8.14
CA TRP A 83 -14.84 -3.66 -7.25
C TRP A 83 -14.08 -2.60 -8.04
N HIS A 84 -14.07 -1.38 -7.52
CA HIS A 84 -13.36 -0.24 -8.11
C HIS A 84 -12.21 0.18 -7.18
N PRO A 85 -11.10 -0.57 -7.11
CA PRO A 85 -10.01 -0.22 -6.21
C PRO A 85 -9.40 1.13 -6.59
N ASP A 86 -8.79 1.80 -5.60
CA ASP A 86 -8.12 3.09 -5.79
C ASP A 86 -6.71 2.85 -6.37
N ALA A 87 -6.64 2.64 -7.68
CA ALA A 87 -5.39 2.39 -8.39
C ALA A 87 -4.42 3.59 -8.31
N ASP A 88 -4.95 4.81 -8.36
CA ASP A 88 -4.15 6.04 -8.29
C ASP A 88 -3.46 6.17 -6.92
N ARG A 89 -4.15 5.83 -5.82
CA ARG A 89 -3.53 5.76 -4.49
C ARG A 89 -2.38 4.75 -4.45
N VAL A 90 -2.56 3.58 -5.05
CA VAL A 90 -1.51 2.55 -5.10
C VAL A 90 -0.30 3.05 -5.90
N GLU A 91 -0.51 3.72 -7.04
CA GLU A 91 0.57 4.29 -7.83
C GLU A 91 1.31 5.42 -7.10
N ARG A 92 0.58 6.34 -6.48
CA ARG A 92 1.19 7.43 -5.68
C ARG A 92 2.08 6.87 -4.57
N VAL A 93 1.55 5.96 -3.75
CA VAL A 93 2.31 5.39 -2.62
C VAL A 93 3.54 4.61 -3.10
N LEU A 94 3.45 3.83 -4.18
CA LEU A 94 4.62 3.15 -4.72
C LEU A 94 5.65 4.13 -5.31
N THR A 95 5.22 5.26 -5.86
CA THR A 95 6.12 6.31 -6.35
C THR A 95 6.83 6.99 -5.17
N ASP A 96 6.08 7.38 -4.14
CA ASP A 96 6.64 7.95 -2.90
C ASP A 96 7.65 6.99 -2.24
N LEU A 97 7.39 5.67 -2.30
CA LEU A 97 8.33 4.68 -1.80
C LEU A 97 9.64 4.66 -2.59
N ASP A 98 9.57 4.78 -3.91
CA ASP A 98 10.75 4.75 -4.78
C ASP A 98 11.63 5.99 -4.52
N ASP A 99 11.00 7.14 -4.35
CA ASP A 99 11.66 8.39 -3.98
C ASP A 99 12.30 8.28 -2.58
N ALA A 100 11.54 7.80 -1.59
CA ALA A 100 12.05 7.60 -0.23
C ALA A 100 13.21 6.58 -0.17
N ILE A 101 13.18 5.52 -0.99
CA ILE A 101 14.29 4.57 -1.10
C ILE A 101 15.51 5.22 -1.75
N THR A 102 15.30 6.08 -2.73
CA THR A 102 16.38 6.81 -3.42
C THR A 102 17.04 7.82 -2.48
N GLU A 103 16.27 8.52 -1.66
CA GLU A 103 16.78 9.48 -0.68
C GLU A 103 17.44 8.82 0.54
N ARG A 104 16.75 7.85 1.18
CA ARG A 104 17.19 7.24 2.45
C ARG A 104 18.18 6.10 2.24
N GLY A 105 18.17 5.46 1.07
CA GLY A 105 18.96 4.26 0.79
C GLY A 105 18.51 3.02 1.57
N GLY A 106 19.38 1.99 1.60
CA GLY A 106 19.21 0.80 2.44
C GLY A 106 18.25 -0.29 1.95
N GLN A 107 17.30 0.02 1.06
CA GLN A 107 16.27 -0.94 0.59
C GLN A 107 16.59 -1.64 -0.74
N ARG A 108 17.85 -2.02 -0.95
CA ARG A 108 18.32 -2.64 -2.22
C ARG A 108 17.51 -3.88 -2.63
N ARG A 109 16.98 -4.64 -1.66
CA ARG A 109 16.21 -5.87 -1.92
C ARG A 109 14.79 -5.59 -2.42
N ALA A 110 14.18 -4.47 -2.02
CA ALA A 110 12.82 -4.08 -2.43
C ALA A 110 12.78 -3.49 -3.85
N ARG A 111 13.84 -2.77 -4.24
CA ARG A 111 13.86 -1.94 -5.44
C ARG A 111 13.47 -2.66 -6.74
N PRO A 112 14.01 -3.85 -7.08
CA PRO A 112 13.64 -4.53 -8.32
C PRO A 112 12.15 -4.92 -8.36
N TYR A 113 11.59 -5.29 -7.21
CA TYR A 113 10.16 -5.61 -7.11
C TYR A 113 9.30 -4.36 -7.28
N LEU A 114 9.67 -3.27 -6.60
CA LEU A 114 8.99 -1.98 -6.64
C LEU A 114 8.93 -1.42 -8.07
N GLU A 115 10.08 -1.29 -8.72
CA GLU A 115 10.18 -0.81 -10.10
C GLU A 115 9.37 -1.69 -11.06
N GLY A 116 9.36 -3.01 -10.82
CA GLY A 116 8.52 -3.96 -11.56
C GLY A 116 7.02 -3.67 -11.39
N GLN A 117 6.55 -3.37 -10.18
CA GLN A 117 5.14 -3.01 -9.96
C GLN A 117 4.78 -1.66 -10.59
N LEU A 118 5.62 -0.64 -10.45
CA LEU A 118 5.41 0.67 -11.08
C LEU A 118 5.31 0.57 -12.61
N ARG A 119 6.19 -0.19 -13.25
CA ARG A 119 6.11 -0.45 -14.71
C ARG A 119 4.81 -1.14 -15.10
N ARG A 120 4.32 -2.08 -14.29
CA ARG A 120 3.06 -2.78 -14.55
C ARG A 120 1.84 -1.87 -14.35
N LEU A 121 1.83 -1.01 -13.33
CA LEU A 121 0.77 -0.03 -13.10
C LEU A 121 0.65 0.97 -14.24
N ARG A 122 1.77 1.59 -14.63
CA ARG A 122 1.80 2.58 -15.71
C ARG A 122 1.35 2.04 -17.07
N ARG A 123 1.40 0.72 -17.27
CA ARG A 123 0.86 0.04 -18.47
C ARG A 123 -0.63 -0.22 -18.40
N ARG A 124 -1.22 -0.23 -17.20
CA ARG A 124 -2.65 -0.46 -16.95
C ARG A 124 -3.48 0.82 -17.11
N VAL A 125 -2.90 1.96 -16.73
CA VAL A 125 -3.54 3.29 -16.81
C VAL A 125 -3.55 3.84 -18.24
N ARG A 126 -2.80 3.23 -19.16
CA ARG A 126 -2.73 3.58 -20.58
C ARG A 126 -3.74 2.81 -21.42
#